data_AF-A0A7Y0BMZ5-F1
#
_entry.id   AF-A0A7Y0BMZ5-F1
#
_cell.length_a   1.000
_cell.length_b   1.000
_cell.length_c   1.000
_cell.angle_alpha   90.00
_cell.angle_beta   90.00
_cell.angle_gamma   90.00
#
_symmetry.space_group_name_H-M   'P 1'
#
loop_
_entity.id
_entity.type
_entity.pdbx_description
1 polymer ?
#
loop_
_entity_poly.entity_id
_entity_poly.type
_entity_poly.pdbx_seq_one_letter_code
_entity_poly.pdbx_strand_id
1 'polypeptide(L)'
;MTGQVDSESCALVLQGGGALGAYQAGVFEALMESRHMPGWVAGISIGAVNAALIAGNPPDKRIAALRAFWDKASSRVPFPSPFADGWGRRLFNEASAATIALTGIPGFFTPRLCAPWLEQPGSPQAISLYDTAPLRATLEELVDFDLLNDGPVRFSVGAVNVLTGNFVYFDNRDRRIGPEHIMASGALPPGFPPVMIDGEPYWDGGIVSNTPLQQVLDQRGTDPLLVFQVDLFSARGMMPRSLAEATQREKDIRYSSRTRMNTDMNKRIEALEAAAQRLFAKLPPEFADDPDLALLKAYRSQGPVTILHLINRGEDYESQGKDYEFSRMTVEGHWQAGREDVLRSFASPRWKKRERPTRGIVTLDLA
;
A
#
# COMPACT_ATOMS: atom_id res chain seq x y z
N MET A 1 29.31 -24.00 17.46
CA MET A 1 29.31 -22.62 17.99
C MET A 1 28.01 -21.98 17.56
N THR A 2 27.16 -21.72 18.54
CA THR A 2 25.85 -21.09 18.43
C THR A 2 25.99 -19.57 18.24
N GLY A 3 25.14 -18.98 17.40
CA GLY A 3 24.65 -17.61 17.63
C GLY A 3 25.12 -16.52 16.66
N GLN A 4 24.42 -16.39 15.53
CA GLN A 4 23.65 -15.20 15.16
C GLN A 4 22.86 -15.54 13.89
N VAL A 5 21.56 -15.80 14.00
CA VAL A 5 20.70 -15.68 12.81
C VAL A 5 20.56 -14.19 12.61
N ASP A 6 21.46 -13.67 11.77
CA ASP A 6 21.56 -12.31 11.32
C ASP A 6 20.24 -11.97 10.60
N SER A 7 19.21 -11.48 11.30
CA SER A 7 17.88 -11.26 10.74
C SER A 7 17.74 -9.83 10.26
N GLU A 8 17.59 -9.62 8.95
CA GLU A 8 17.16 -8.32 8.41
C GLU A 8 15.74 -8.03 8.91
N SER A 9 15.49 -6.79 9.35
CA SER A 9 14.13 -6.36 9.64
C SER A 9 13.31 -6.40 8.34
N CYS A 10 12.04 -6.77 8.44
CA CYS A 10 11.17 -6.92 7.27
C CYS A 10 10.02 -5.91 7.33
N ALA A 11 9.84 -5.14 6.26
CA ALA A 11 8.70 -4.26 6.06
C ALA A 11 7.90 -4.66 4.82
N LEU A 12 6.58 -4.55 4.90
CA LEU A 12 5.65 -4.76 3.79
C LEU A 12 4.95 -3.43 3.47
N VAL A 13 5.09 -2.97 2.24
CA VAL A 13 4.57 -1.68 1.75
C VAL A 13 3.47 -1.98 0.74
N LEU A 14 2.23 -1.59 1.07
CA LEU A 14 1.02 -1.92 0.32
C LEU A 14 0.41 -0.67 -0.33
N GLN A 15 0.47 -0.61 -1.66
CA GLN A 15 -0.08 0.48 -2.46
C GLN A 15 -1.63 0.54 -2.42
N GLY A 16 -2.23 1.71 -2.60
CA GLY A 16 -3.67 1.81 -2.89
C GLY A 16 -4.04 1.29 -4.29
N GLY A 17 -5.26 0.75 -4.46
CA GLY A 17 -5.72 0.26 -5.76
C GLY A 17 -7.04 -0.50 -5.81
N GLY A 18 -7.91 -0.33 -4.79
CA GLY A 18 -9.24 -0.95 -4.79
C GLY A 18 -9.21 -2.48 -4.96
N ALA A 19 -9.95 -3.02 -5.92
CA ALA A 19 -10.06 -4.47 -6.15
C ALA A 19 -8.71 -5.17 -6.40
N LEU A 20 -7.73 -4.45 -6.96
CA LEU A 20 -6.39 -4.96 -7.21
C LEU A 20 -5.67 -5.36 -5.89
N GLY A 21 -6.13 -4.88 -4.74
CA GLY A 21 -5.59 -5.22 -3.42
C GLY A 21 -5.60 -6.72 -3.11
N ALA A 22 -6.39 -7.54 -3.82
CA ALA A 22 -6.36 -9.00 -3.67
C ALA A 22 -4.97 -9.58 -4.04
N TYR A 23 -4.25 -8.93 -4.96
CA TYR A 23 -2.87 -9.26 -5.29
C TYR A 23 -1.94 -9.16 -4.07
N GLN A 24 -2.13 -8.14 -3.22
CA GLN A 24 -1.35 -7.96 -2.00
C GLN A 24 -1.58 -9.08 -0.99
N ALA A 25 -2.82 -9.56 -0.88
CA ALA A 25 -3.17 -10.66 0.01
C ALA A 25 -2.50 -11.97 -0.45
N GLY A 26 -2.45 -12.21 -1.76
CA GLY A 26 -1.68 -13.29 -2.37
C GLY A 26 -0.18 -13.20 -2.13
N VAL A 27 0.40 -12.01 -2.32
CA VAL A 27 1.81 -11.75 -1.97
C VAL A 27 2.06 -12.09 -0.51
N PHE A 28 1.24 -11.59 0.40
CA PHE A 28 1.40 -11.83 1.83
C PHE A 28 1.30 -13.32 2.18
N GLU A 29 0.37 -14.07 1.58
CA GLU A 29 0.24 -15.51 1.79
C GLU A 29 1.52 -16.27 1.39
N ALA A 30 2.12 -15.96 0.24
CA ALA A 30 3.37 -16.58 -0.17
C ALA A 30 4.58 -16.17 0.69
N LEU A 31 4.59 -14.93 1.23
CA LEU A 31 5.61 -14.48 2.18
C LEU A 31 5.54 -15.25 3.50
N MET A 32 4.33 -15.50 4.02
CA MET A 32 4.08 -16.30 5.22
C MET A 32 4.58 -17.74 5.05
N GLU A 33 4.26 -18.39 3.92
CA GLU A 33 4.74 -19.74 3.58
C GLU A 33 6.27 -19.81 3.52
N SER A 34 6.89 -18.73 3.03
CA SER A 34 8.34 -18.60 2.92
C SER A 34 9.01 -18.09 4.21
N ARG A 35 8.27 -17.99 5.32
CA ARG A 35 8.75 -17.52 6.64
C ARG A 35 9.32 -16.09 6.66
N HIS A 36 8.92 -15.23 5.72
CA HIS A 36 9.28 -13.82 5.69
C HIS A 36 8.18 -12.99 6.36
N MET A 37 8.17 -12.99 7.68
CA MET A 37 7.18 -12.26 8.48
C MET A 37 7.53 -10.76 8.54
N PRO A 38 6.67 -9.84 8.06
CA PRO A 38 6.92 -8.42 8.22
C PRO A 38 6.74 -8.01 9.69
N GLY A 39 7.75 -7.31 10.22
CA GLY A 39 7.68 -6.62 11.51
C GLY A 39 7.05 -5.22 11.39
N TRP A 40 6.92 -4.72 10.16
CA TRP A 40 6.26 -3.45 9.85
C TRP A 40 5.39 -3.62 8.60
N VAL A 41 4.13 -3.21 8.66
CA VAL A 41 3.24 -3.12 7.50
C VAL A 41 2.75 -1.69 7.34
N ALA A 42 2.94 -1.12 6.15
CA ALA A 42 2.49 0.21 5.80
C ALA A 42 1.52 0.15 4.62
N GLY A 43 0.39 0.86 4.68
CA GLY A 43 -0.68 0.77 3.68
C GLY A 43 -1.29 2.11 3.29
N ILE A 44 -1.80 2.17 2.06
CA ILE A 44 -2.65 3.27 1.56
C ILE A 44 -3.92 2.66 0.97
N SER A 45 -5.08 3.26 1.23
CA SER A 45 -6.38 2.83 0.67
C SER A 45 -6.68 1.35 0.95
N ILE A 46 -6.95 0.53 -0.07
CA ILE A 46 -7.10 -0.93 0.14
C ILE A 46 -5.87 -1.58 0.80
N GLY A 47 -4.68 -1.03 0.57
CA GLY A 47 -3.45 -1.45 1.24
C GLY A 47 -3.50 -1.18 2.74
N ALA A 48 -4.20 -0.13 3.20
CA ALA A 48 -4.45 0.13 4.62
C ALA A 48 -5.37 -0.93 5.24
N VAL A 49 -6.39 -1.38 4.51
CA VAL A 49 -7.29 -2.47 4.95
C VAL A 49 -6.51 -3.77 5.09
N ASN A 50 -5.77 -4.18 4.04
CA ASN A 50 -4.91 -5.36 4.09
C ASN A 50 -3.87 -5.27 5.22
N ALA A 51 -3.24 -4.10 5.41
CA ALA A 51 -2.29 -3.86 6.48
C ALA A 51 -2.91 -4.05 7.87
N ALA A 52 -4.14 -3.56 8.08
CA ALA A 52 -4.83 -3.68 9.36
C ALA A 52 -5.23 -5.13 9.65
N LEU A 53 -5.70 -5.86 8.64
CA LEU A 53 -5.98 -7.30 8.75
C LEU A 53 -4.72 -8.10 9.10
N ILE A 54 -3.56 -7.72 8.57
CA ILE A 54 -2.27 -8.36 8.88
C ILE A 54 -1.80 -8.01 10.30
N ALA A 55 -1.86 -6.73 10.69
CA ALA A 55 -1.34 -6.26 11.97
C ALA A 55 -2.25 -6.63 13.16
N GLY A 56 -3.56 -6.52 12.99
CA GLY A 56 -4.57 -6.80 14.01
C GLY A 56 -5.06 -8.25 14.06
N ASN A 57 -4.27 -9.19 13.56
CA ASN A 57 -4.54 -10.63 13.72
C ASN A 57 -3.28 -11.39 14.14
N PRO A 58 -3.42 -12.43 15.00
CA PRO A 58 -2.31 -13.29 15.35
C PRO A 58 -1.81 -14.05 14.12
N PRO A 59 -0.51 -14.43 14.06
CA PRO A 59 0.11 -14.97 12.85
C PRO A 59 -0.64 -16.09 12.14
N ASP A 60 -1.31 -16.97 12.88
CA ASP A 60 -2.09 -18.11 12.40
C ASP A 60 -3.45 -17.73 11.80
N LYS A 61 -3.98 -16.53 12.10
CA LYS A 61 -5.30 -16.07 11.63
C LYS A 61 -5.25 -15.02 10.53
N ARG A 62 -4.09 -14.43 10.23
CA ARG A 62 -3.95 -13.33 9.25
C ARG A 62 -4.49 -13.68 7.86
N ILE A 63 -4.18 -14.88 7.36
CA ILE A 63 -4.67 -15.33 6.05
C ILE A 63 -6.18 -15.56 6.08
N ALA A 64 -6.70 -16.15 7.15
CA ALA A 64 -8.14 -16.34 7.31
C ALA A 64 -8.90 -15.00 7.36
N ALA A 65 -8.37 -13.98 8.03
CA ALA A 65 -8.95 -12.64 8.08
C ALA A 65 -8.93 -11.95 6.70
N LEU A 66 -7.82 -12.06 5.96
CA LEU A 66 -7.74 -11.57 4.59
C LEU A 66 -8.77 -12.27 3.69
N ARG A 67 -8.87 -13.60 3.76
CA ARG A 67 -9.87 -14.38 3.00
C ARG A 67 -11.28 -13.95 3.37
N ALA A 68 -11.62 -13.83 4.65
CA ALA A 68 -12.94 -13.39 5.08
C ALA A 68 -13.33 -12.03 4.50
N PHE A 69 -12.40 -11.05 4.48
CA PHE A 69 -12.62 -9.75 3.87
C PHE A 69 -12.86 -9.85 2.36
N TRP A 70 -11.94 -10.48 1.63
CA TRP A 70 -12.02 -10.59 0.17
C TRP A 70 -13.19 -11.47 -0.29
N ASP A 71 -13.58 -12.46 0.51
CA ASP A 71 -14.75 -13.29 0.28
C ASP A 71 -16.04 -12.50 0.41
N LYS A 72 -16.14 -11.65 1.44
CA LYS A 72 -17.28 -10.75 1.63
C LYS A 72 -17.35 -9.73 0.50
N ALA A 73 -16.23 -9.08 0.17
CA ALA A 73 -16.15 -8.06 -0.87
C ALA A 73 -16.53 -8.58 -2.27
N SER A 74 -16.19 -9.84 -2.59
CA SER A 74 -16.49 -10.43 -3.90
C SER A 74 -17.78 -11.24 -3.97
N SER A 75 -18.57 -11.25 -2.89
CA SER A 75 -19.82 -12.02 -2.82
C SER A 75 -20.94 -11.49 -3.72
N ARG A 76 -20.83 -10.25 -4.21
CA ARG A 76 -21.85 -9.62 -5.07
C ARG A 76 -21.90 -10.21 -6.47
N VAL A 77 -20.74 -10.58 -7.01
CA VAL A 77 -20.60 -11.23 -8.32
C VAL A 77 -19.78 -12.51 -8.10
N PRO A 78 -20.41 -13.56 -7.53
CA PRO A 78 -19.71 -14.78 -7.14
C PRO A 78 -19.46 -15.70 -8.35
N PHE A 79 -20.20 -15.51 -9.44
CA PHE A 79 -20.15 -16.40 -10.60
C PHE A 79 -18.93 -16.07 -11.48
N PRO A 80 -18.22 -17.11 -11.98
CA PRO A 80 -17.11 -16.89 -12.90
C PRO A 80 -17.61 -16.34 -14.23
N SER A 81 -16.75 -15.56 -14.89
CA SER A 81 -16.97 -15.16 -16.27
C SER A 81 -17.01 -16.40 -17.17
N PRO A 82 -17.97 -16.51 -18.11
CA PRO A 82 -17.98 -17.59 -19.09
C PRO A 82 -16.84 -17.47 -20.12
N PHE A 83 -16.16 -16.32 -20.17
CA PHE A 83 -15.02 -16.06 -21.03
C PHE A 83 -13.74 -15.98 -20.20
N ALA A 84 -12.70 -16.71 -20.61
CA ALA A 84 -11.41 -16.74 -19.91
C ALA A 84 -10.59 -15.46 -20.18
N ASP A 85 -10.58 -14.98 -21.41
CA ASP A 85 -9.77 -13.85 -21.88
C ASP A 85 -10.46 -13.03 -22.99
N GLY A 86 -9.73 -12.04 -23.52
CA GLY A 86 -10.14 -11.25 -24.68
C GLY A 86 -11.35 -10.35 -24.45
N TRP A 87 -12.06 -10.04 -25.55
CA TRP A 87 -13.16 -9.06 -25.55
C TRP A 87 -14.35 -9.47 -24.68
N GLY A 88 -14.68 -10.77 -24.65
CA GLY A 88 -15.77 -11.29 -23.82
C GLY A 88 -15.50 -11.09 -22.33
N ARG A 89 -14.26 -11.35 -21.88
CA ARG A 89 -13.83 -11.10 -20.49
C ARG A 89 -13.89 -9.61 -20.15
N ARG A 90 -13.46 -8.74 -21.06
CA ARG A 90 -13.52 -7.29 -20.88
C ARG A 90 -14.94 -6.79 -20.68
N LEU A 91 -15.89 -7.22 -21.51
CA LEU A 91 -17.31 -6.85 -21.36
C LEU A 91 -17.89 -7.33 -20.02
N PHE A 92 -17.55 -8.55 -19.59
CA PHE A 92 -17.96 -9.06 -18.29
C PHE A 92 -17.44 -8.18 -17.15
N ASN A 93 -16.15 -7.82 -17.19
CA ASN A 93 -15.53 -6.96 -16.18
C ASN A 93 -16.20 -5.57 -16.13
N GLU A 94 -16.53 -4.97 -17.29
CA GLU A 94 -17.25 -3.71 -17.36
C GLU A 94 -18.67 -3.81 -16.78
N ALA A 95 -19.40 -4.89 -17.07
CA ALA A 95 -20.73 -5.14 -16.51
C ALA A 95 -20.70 -5.39 -14.98
N SER A 96 -19.68 -6.10 -14.49
CA SER A 96 -19.47 -6.34 -13.07
C SER A 96 -19.14 -5.05 -12.32
N ALA A 97 -18.22 -4.22 -12.86
CA ALA A 97 -17.92 -2.90 -12.31
C ALA A 97 -19.17 -1.99 -12.28
N ALA A 98 -20.01 -2.01 -13.32
CA ALA A 98 -21.27 -1.26 -13.33
C ALA A 98 -22.25 -1.77 -12.26
N THR A 99 -22.33 -3.09 -12.07
CA THR A 99 -23.16 -3.71 -11.01
C THR A 99 -22.69 -3.27 -9.63
N ILE A 100 -21.37 -3.27 -9.39
CA ILE A 100 -20.77 -2.81 -8.13
C ILE A 100 -21.07 -1.32 -7.89
N ALA A 101 -20.92 -0.48 -8.90
CA ALA A 101 -21.23 0.96 -8.79
C ALA A 101 -22.71 1.21 -8.43
N LEU A 102 -23.63 0.42 -8.99
CA LEU A 102 -25.07 0.57 -8.73
C LEU A 102 -25.53 -0.02 -7.40
N THR A 103 -24.79 -0.99 -6.87
CA THR A 103 -25.33 -1.86 -5.83
C THR A 103 -24.44 -2.02 -4.59
N GLY A 104 -23.25 -1.42 -4.65
CA GLY A 104 -22.26 -1.44 -3.59
C GLY A 104 -21.50 -2.76 -3.48
N ILE A 105 -20.55 -2.77 -2.54
CA ILE A 105 -19.75 -3.93 -2.19
C ILE A 105 -20.13 -4.38 -0.78
N PRO A 106 -20.62 -5.62 -0.61
CA PRO A 106 -20.93 -6.16 0.71
C PRO A 106 -19.74 -6.06 1.67
N GLY A 107 -19.98 -5.49 2.85
CA GLY A 107 -18.94 -5.29 3.86
C GLY A 107 -17.95 -4.17 3.56
N PHE A 108 -18.11 -3.39 2.48
CA PHE A 108 -17.21 -2.30 2.14
C PHE A 108 -17.96 -0.97 1.95
N PHE A 109 -18.91 -0.89 1.02
CA PHE A 109 -19.69 0.34 0.84
C PHE A 109 -21.06 0.10 0.20
N THR A 110 -21.97 1.05 0.39
CA THR A 110 -23.30 1.07 -0.23
C THR A 110 -23.54 2.37 -0.99
N PRO A 111 -24.22 2.33 -2.15
CA PRO A 111 -24.57 3.54 -2.91
C PRO A 111 -25.57 4.40 -2.13
N ARG A 112 -25.39 5.71 -2.20
CA ARG A 112 -26.40 6.68 -1.73
C ARG A 112 -27.54 6.74 -2.75
N LEU A 113 -28.78 6.74 -2.26
CA LEU A 113 -29.98 6.70 -3.11
C LEU A 113 -30.29 8.04 -3.78
N CYS A 114 -29.91 9.14 -3.14
CA CYS A 114 -30.13 10.49 -3.63
C CYS A 114 -28.88 11.01 -4.35
N ALA A 115 -29.10 11.73 -5.45
CA ALA A 115 -28.00 12.35 -6.18
C ALA A 115 -27.36 13.47 -5.35
N PRO A 116 -26.02 13.60 -5.31
CA PRO A 116 -25.34 14.56 -4.43
C PRO A 116 -25.78 16.02 -4.61
N TRP A 117 -26.16 16.43 -5.82
CA TRP A 117 -26.62 17.80 -6.10
C TRP A 117 -28.05 18.10 -5.63
N LEU A 118 -28.78 17.10 -5.14
CA LEU A 118 -30.09 17.25 -4.49
C LEU A 118 -29.98 17.24 -2.96
N GLU A 119 -28.81 16.90 -2.43
CA GLU A 119 -28.54 16.83 -1.00
C GLU A 119 -28.22 18.19 -0.42
N GLN A 120 -28.34 18.33 0.90
CA GLN A 120 -28.03 19.60 1.56
C GLN A 120 -26.54 19.94 1.43
N PRO A 121 -26.17 21.13 0.89
CA PRO A 121 -24.78 21.56 0.83
C PRO A 121 -24.11 21.52 2.21
N GLY A 122 -22.89 21.00 2.27
CA GLY A 122 -22.13 20.81 3.52
C GLY A 122 -22.35 19.47 4.21
N SER A 123 -23.31 18.64 3.75
CA SER A 123 -23.48 17.27 4.22
C SER A 123 -22.48 16.30 3.55
N PRO A 124 -22.09 15.19 4.21
CA PRO A 124 -21.31 14.11 3.57
C PRO A 124 -21.97 13.56 2.30
N GLN A 125 -23.31 13.54 2.26
CA GLN A 125 -24.12 13.09 1.13
C GLN A 125 -23.92 13.98 -0.11
N ALA A 126 -23.75 15.29 0.09
CA ALA A 126 -23.57 16.24 -1.01
C ALA A 126 -22.19 16.14 -1.68
N ILE A 127 -21.23 15.46 -1.06
CA ILE A 127 -19.84 15.38 -1.52
C ILE A 127 -19.34 13.94 -1.73
N SER A 128 -20.22 12.93 -1.62
CA SER A 128 -19.85 11.54 -1.86
C SER A 128 -20.95 10.73 -2.54
N LEU A 129 -20.56 9.68 -3.25
CA LEU A 129 -21.49 8.77 -3.95
C LEU A 129 -21.90 7.56 -3.08
N TYR A 130 -21.03 7.16 -2.15
CA TYR A 130 -21.20 5.96 -1.36
C TYR A 130 -21.10 6.26 0.14
N ASP A 131 -21.68 5.36 0.95
CA ASP A 131 -21.55 5.27 2.40
C ASP A 131 -20.62 4.10 2.76
N THR A 132 -19.67 4.35 3.66
CA THR A 132 -18.65 3.40 4.12
C THR A 132 -18.93 2.84 5.52
N ALA A 133 -20.11 3.05 6.09
CA ALA A 133 -20.53 2.37 7.31
C ALA A 133 -20.35 0.83 7.28
N PRO A 134 -20.58 0.13 6.14
CA PRO A 134 -20.27 -1.31 6.04
C PRO A 134 -18.79 -1.65 6.22
N LEU A 135 -17.87 -0.80 5.77
CA LEU A 135 -16.43 -0.97 5.99
C LEU A 135 -16.08 -0.90 7.46
N ARG A 136 -16.64 0.09 8.18
CA ARG A 136 -16.44 0.22 9.63
C ARG A 136 -16.82 -1.08 10.34
N ALA A 137 -18.02 -1.58 10.07
CA ALA A 137 -18.51 -2.82 10.68
C ALA A 137 -17.59 -4.02 10.36
N THR A 138 -17.12 -4.14 9.12
CA THR A 138 -16.22 -5.22 8.73
C THR A 138 -14.83 -5.08 9.38
N LEU A 139 -14.30 -3.86 9.54
CA LEU A 139 -13.04 -3.65 10.24
C LEU A 139 -13.17 -3.99 11.74
N GLU A 140 -14.24 -3.54 12.39
CA GLU A 140 -14.53 -3.86 13.79
C GLU A 140 -14.78 -5.36 14.01
N GLU A 141 -15.25 -6.09 12.99
CA GLU A 141 -15.44 -7.55 12.99
C GLU A 141 -14.12 -8.31 12.80
N LEU A 142 -13.26 -7.88 11.87
CA LEU A 142 -12.11 -8.67 11.39
C LEU A 142 -10.75 -8.23 11.96
N VAL A 143 -10.67 -7.07 12.62
CA VAL A 143 -9.43 -6.51 13.15
C VAL A 143 -9.51 -6.39 14.66
N ASP A 144 -8.61 -7.08 15.36
CA ASP A 144 -8.35 -6.82 16.77
C ASP A 144 -7.48 -5.56 16.88
N PHE A 145 -8.13 -4.43 17.20
CA PHE A 145 -7.45 -3.14 17.32
C PHE A 145 -6.54 -3.05 18.55
N ASP A 146 -6.78 -3.82 19.60
CA ASP A 146 -5.86 -3.86 20.74
C ASP A 146 -4.57 -4.56 20.32
N LEU A 147 -4.67 -5.70 19.64
CA LEU A 147 -3.51 -6.37 19.04
C LEU A 147 -2.81 -5.50 17.99
N LEU A 148 -3.56 -4.76 17.17
CA LEU A 148 -2.97 -3.85 16.19
C LEU A 148 -2.14 -2.76 16.87
N ASN A 149 -2.57 -2.24 18.01
CA ASN A 149 -1.87 -1.16 18.72
C ASN A 149 -0.72 -1.65 19.60
N ASP A 150 -0.98 -2.68 20.41
CA ASP A 150 -0.05 -3.16 21.44
C ASP A 150 0.81 -4.34 20.96
N GLY A 151 0.53 -4.86 19.76
CA GLY A 151 1.21 -6.00 19.18
C GLY A 151 2.62 -5.74 18.66
N PRO A 152 3.30 -6.81 18.21
CA PRO A 152 4.68 -6.74 17.75
C PRO A 152 4.81 -6.11 16.36
N VAL A 153 3.76 -6.13 15.54
CA VAL A 153 3.79 -5.57 14.18
C VAL A 153 3.57 -4.06 14.25
N ARG A 154 4.52 -3.30 13.73
CA ARG A 154 4.32 -1.87 13.48
C ARG A 154 3.35 -1.66 12.32
N PHE A 155 2.43 -0.72 12.47
CA PHE A 155 1.41 -0.40 11.49
C PHE A 155 1.45 1.09 11.15
N SER A 156 1.45 1.44 9.87
CA SER A 156 1.38 2.83 9.42
C SER A 156 0.42 2.99 8.24
N VAL A 157 -0.44 4.01 8.25
CA VAL A 157 -1.35 4.30 7.13
C VAL A 157 -1.37 5.78 6.80
N GLY A 158 -1.43 6.12 5.52
CA GLY A 158 -1.39 7.50 5.04
C GLY A 158 -2.77 8.03 4.65
N ALA A 159 -3.03 9.29 4.98
CA ALA A 159 -4.23 10.02 4.59
C ALA A 159 -3.90 11.50 4.29
N VAL A 160 -4.80 12.20 3.62
CA VAL A 160 -4.64 13.63 3.27
C VAL A 160 -5.65 14.46 4.04
N ASN A 161 -5.20 15.46 4.79
CA ASN A 161 -6.10 16.43 5.41
C ASN A 161 -6.78 17.27 4.32
N VAL A 162 -8.11 17.29 4.30
CA VAL A 162 -8.91 17.90 3.22
C VAL A 162 -8.73 19.42 3.15
N LEU A 163 -8.53 20.08 4.28
CA LEU A 163 -8.48 21.54 4.35
C LEU A 163 -7.11 22.10 3.95
N THR A 164 -6.05 21.37 4.28
CA THR A 164 -4.67 21.82 4.08
C THR A 164 -3.97 21.16 2.89
N GLY A 165 -4.48 20.02 2.43
CA GLY A 165 -3.80 19.16 1.45
C GLY A 165 -2.57 18.45 2.02
N ASN A 166 -2.30 18.57 3.32
CA ASN A 166 -1.16 17.94 3.96
C ASN A 166 -1.37 16.43 4.04
N PHE A 167 -0.39 15.70 3.53
CA PHE A 167 -0.33 14.24 3.64
C PHE A 167 0.32 13.84 4.96
N VAL A 168 -0.35 12.96 5.72
CA VAL A 168 0.06 12.53 7.06
C VAL A 168 0.05 11.02 7.15
N TYR A 169 0.87 10.47 8.05
CA TYR A 169 0.86 9.07 8.42
C TYR A 169 0.35 8.90 9.86
N PHE A 170 -0.57 7.97 10.05
CA PHE A 170 -0.98 7.48 11.35
C PHE A 170 -0.23 6.19 11.65
N ASP A 171 0.54 6.17 12.74
CA ASP A 171 1.40 5.06 13.13
C ASP A 171 1.05 4.56 14.54
N ASN A 172 0.97 3.24 14.70
CA ASN A 172 0.63 2.63 16.00
C ASN A 172 1.73 2.79 17.07
N ARG A 173 2.93 3.23 16.69
CA ARG A 173 4.00 3.56 17.65
C ARG A 173 3.90 5.00 18.18
N ASP A 174 3.19 5.87 17.48
CA ASP A 174 3.05 7.28 17.85
C ASP A 174 1.69 7.57 18.48
N ARG A 175 0.65 6.82 18.11
CA ARG A 175 -0.72 7.03 18.58
C ARG A 175 -1.55 5.75 18.53
N ARG A 176 -2.69 5.75 19.24
CA ARG A 176 -3.68 4.68 19.14
C ARG A 176 -4.46 4.79 17.83
N ILE A 177 -4.58 3.67 17.13
CA ILE A 177 -5.25 3.50 15.85
C ILE A 177 -6.61 2.86 16.08
N GLY A 178 -7.66 3.47 15.52
CA GLY A 178 -9.00 2.92 15.41
C GLY A 178 -9.46 2.81 13.95
N PRO A 179 -10.67 2.28 13.69
CA PRO A 179 -11.19 2.05 12.34
C PRO A 179 -11.16 3.29 11.43
N GLU A 180 -11.41 4.47 11.99
CA GLU A 180 -11.41 5.76 11.28
C GLU A 180 -10.08 6.06 10.57
N HIS A 181 -8.94 5.61 11.11
CA HIS A 181 -7.64 5.85 10.49
C HIS A 181 -7.48 5.05 9.18
N ILE A 182 -8.00 3.81 9.16
CA ILE A 182 -8.03 2.96 7.97
C ILE A 182 -9.06 3.49 6.97
N MET A 183 -10.25 3.86 7.45
CA MET A 183 -11.31 4.42 6.61
C MET A 183 -10.87 5.73 5.95
N ALA A 184 -10.19 6.62 6.68
CA ALA A 184 -9.63 7.86 6.13
C ALA A 184 -8.63 7.57 5.00
N SER A 185 -7.74 6.59 5.20
CA SER A 185 -6.79 6.17 4.18
C SER A 185 -7.45 5.62 2.92
N GLY A 186 -8.68 5.08 3.00
CA GLY A 186 -9.47 4.59 1.87
C GLY A 186 -10.60 5.49 1.40
N ALA A 187 -10.72 6.71 1.94
CA ALA A 187 -11.80 7.64 1.62
C ALA A 187 -11.55 8.39 0.30
N LEU A 188 -11.55 7.66 -0.82
CA LEU A 188 -11.21 8.19 -2.14
C LEU A 188 -12.33 9.09 -2.70
N PRO A 189 -12.10 10.39 -2.93
CA PRO A 189 -13.08 11.29 -3.51
C PRO A 189 -13.18 11.09 -5.04
N PRO A 190 -14.37 11.37 -5.63
CA PRO A 190 -15.63 11.75 -4.99
C PRO A 190 -16.45 10.54 -4.51
N GLY A 191 -15.87 9.33 -4.47
CA GLY A 191 -16.60 8.12 -4.09
C GLY A 191 -17.05 8.15 -2.63
N PHE A 192 -16.12 8.40 -1.71
CA PHE A 192 -16.35 8.33 -0.28
C PHE A 192 -16.24 9.70 0.40
N PRO A 193 -17.02 9.93 1.48
CA PRO A 193 -16.95 11.17 2.22
C PRO A 193 -15.65 11.23 3.03
N PRO A 194 -15.18 12.43 3.42
CA PRO A 194 -14.06 12.54 4.33
C PRO A 194 -14.37 11.91 5.69
N VAL A 195 -13.34 11.38 6.33
CA VAL A 195 -13.43 10.79 7.67
C VAL A 195 -12.84 11.75 8.69
N MET A 196 -13.57 11.99 9.77
CA MET A 196 -13.13 12.87 10.85
C MET A 196 -12.21 12.12 11.81
N ILE A 197 -11.02 12.65 12.05
CA ILE A 197 -10.06 12.15 13.05
C ILE A 197 -9.61 13.35 13.87
N ASP A 198 -9.77 13.29 15.19
CA ASP A 198 -9.44 14.38 16.12
C ASP A 198 -10.03 15.75 15.73
N GLY A 199 -11.22 15.76 15.11
CA GLY A 199 -11.89 16.98 14.67
C GLY A 199 -11.45 17.51 13.29
N GLU A 200 -10.52 16.84 12.61
CA GLU A 200 -10.01 17.21 11.30
C GLU A 200 -10.52 16.24 10.20
N PRO A 201 -10.88 16.72 9.00
CA PRO A 201 -11.35 15.88 7.90
C PRO A 201 -10.20 15.30 7.07
N TYR A 202 -10.27 14.00 6.76
CA TYR A 202 -9.26 13.30 5.96
C TYR A 202 -9.85 12.52 4.78
N TRP A 203 -9.11 12.51 3.67
CA TRP A 203 -9.33 11.70 2.47
C TRP A 203 -8.20 10.70 2.23
N ASP A 204 -8.42 9.83 1.25
CA ASP A 204 -7.48 8.81 0.82
C ASP A 204 -6.08 9.37 0.52
N GLY A 205 -5.08 8.68 1.05
CA GLY A 205 -3.66 9.01 0.86
C GLY A 205 -3.21 8.98 -0.61
N GLY A 206 -3.84 8.14 -1.42
CA GLY A 206 -3.50 7.88 -2.82
C GLY A 206 -3.65 9.09 -3.74
N ILE A 207 -4.36 10.14 -3.31
CA ILE A 207 -4.46 11.41 -4.03
C ILE A 207 -3.10 12.13 -4.08
N VAL A 208 -2.27 11.96 -3.04
CA VAL A 208 -0.94 12.60 -2.94
C VAL A 208 0.18 11.57 -3.10
N SER A 209 0.11 10.45 -2.39
CA SER A 209 1.12 9.40 -2.41
C SER A 209 0.48 8.02 -2.25
N ASN A 210 0.50 7.24 -3.33
CA ASN A 210 -0.19 5.96 -3.37
C ASN A 210 0.63 4.78 -2.78
N THR A 211 1.96 4.91 -2.69
CA THR A 211 2.85 3.88 -2.13
C THR A 211 3.58 4.42 -0.90
N PRO A 212 3.41 3.86 0.30
CA PRO A 212 3.99 4.40 1.53
C PRO A 212 5.47 4.03 1.75
N LEU A 213 6.26 3.92 0.67
CA LEU A 213 7.69 3.58 0.76
C LEU A 213 8.48 4.66 1.50
N GLN A 214 8.19 5.94 1.22
CA GLN A 214 8.95 7.05 1.80
C GLN A 214 8.86 7.06 3.33
N GLN A 215 7.68 6.78 3.89
CA GLN A 215 7.49 6.60 5.33
C GLN A 215 8.38 5.51 5.92
N VAL A 216 8.47 4.37 5.23
CA VAL A 216 9.33 3.26 5.67
C VAL A 216 10.80 3.63 5.59
N LEU A 217 11.21 4.34 4.54
CA LEU A 217 12.58 4.81 4.38
C LEU A 217 12.94 5.87 5.42
N ASP A 218 12.07 6.84 5.68
CA ASP A 218 12.37 7.97 6.57
C ASP A 218 12.47 7.57 8.04
N GLN A 219 11.68 6.57 8.46
CA GLN A 219 11.70 6.09 9.85
C GLN A 219 12.43 4.76 10.04
N ARG A 220 13.27 4.36 9.07
CA ARG A 220 14.11 3.16 9.24
C ARG A 220 15.20 3.40 10.28
N GLY A 221 15.50 2.35 11.03
CA GLY A 221 16.61 2.33 11.98
C GLY A 221 17.97 2.18 11.29
N THR A 222 18.97 1.78 12.07
CA THR A 222 20.34 1.49 11.59
C THR A 222 20.52 0.08 11.07
N ASP A 223 19.63 -0.84 11.44
CA ASP A 223 19.70 -2.24 11.03
C ASP A 223 19.29 -2.42 9.56
N PRO A 224 19.85 -3.43 8.86
CA PRO A 224 19.43 -3.76 7.50
C PRO A 224 17.93 -4.02 7.39
N LEU A 225 17.29 -3.37 6.42
CA LEU A 225 15.85 -3.45 6.17
C LEU A 225 15.57 -4.11 4.81
N LEU A 226 14.79 -5.17 4.82
CA LEU A 226 14.18 -5.77 3.64
C LEU A 226 12.75 -5.23 3.49
N VAL A 227 12.48 -4.54 2.39
CA VAL A 227 11.16 -4.00 2.05
C VAL A 227 10.56 -4.84 0.92
N PHE A 228 9.41 -5.46 1.17
CA PHE A 228 8.54 -5.99 0.14
C PHE A 228 7.59 -4.87 -0.30
N GLN A 229 7.90 -4.25 -1.44
CA GLN A 229 7.06 -3.20 -2.01
C GLN A 229 6.09 -3.81 -3.00
N VAL A 230 4.79 -3.68 -2.72
CA VAL A 230 3.71 -4.22 -3.54
C VAL A 230 2.97 -3.09 -4.23
N ASP A 231 3.24 -2.91 -5.53
CA ASP A 231 2.55 -1.93 -6.36
C ASP A 231 1.49 -2.61 -7.24
N LEU A 232 0.31 -2.01 -7.25
CA LEU A 232 -0.87 -2.45 -8.00
C LEU A 232 -0.97 -1.78 -9.38
N PHE A 233 -0.35 -0.61 -9.55
CA PHE A 233 -0.34 0.16 -10.80
C PHE A 233 1.06 0.21 -11.41
N SER A 234 1.19 -0.29 -12.64
CA SER A 234 2.47 -0.29 -13.35
C SER A 234 2.80 1.07 -13.98
N ALA A 235 3.95 1.63 -13.60
CA ALA A 235 4.51 2.82 -14.24
C ALA A 235 4.89 2.58 -15.72
N ARG A 236 5.07 1.32 -16.15
CA ARG A 236 5.41 0.95 -17.54
C ARG A 236 4.20 0.34 -18.24
N GLY A 237 3.99 0.71 -19.49
CA GLY A 237 2.91 0.19 -20.31
C GLY A 237 3.12 0.52 -21.78
N MET A 238 2.30 -0.07 -22.64
CA MET A 238 2.31 0.20 -24.09
C MET A 238 1.69 1.56 -24.41
N MET A 239 1.95 2.06 -25.64
CA MET A 239 1.25 3.24 -26.15
C MET A 239 -0.25 2.94 -26.31
N PRO A 240 -1.16 3.73 -25.72
CA PRO A 240 -2.60 3.48 -25.83
C PRO A 240 -3.07 3.66 -27.27
N ARG A 241 -3.97 2.77 -27.71
CA ARG A 241 -4.52 2.73 -29.07
C ARG A 241 -5.97 3.22 -29.14
N SER A 242 -6.59 3.45 -28.00
CA SER A 242 -7.97 3.93 -27.86
C SER A 242 -8.08 4.93 -26.71
N LEU A 243 -9.15 5.74 -26.69
CA LEU A 243 -9.44 6.62 -25.55
C LEU A 243 -9.64 5.82 -24.25
N ALA A 244 -10.19 4.61 -24.38
CA ALA A 244 -10.37 3.70 -23.27
C ALA A 244 -9.03 3.36 -22.61
N GLU A 245 -8.06 2.92 -23.42
CA GLU A 245 -6.68 2.63 -23.00
C GLU A 245 -5.94 3.88 -22.53
N ALA A 246 -6.18 5.04 -23.13
CA ALA A 246 -5.54 6.29 -22.73
C ALA A 246 -5.91 6.69 -21.29
N THR A 247 -7.20 6.58 -20.94
CA THR A 247 -7.68 6.86 -19.57
C THR A 247 -7.16 5.82 -18.57
N GLN A 248 -7.13 4.54 -18.96
CA GLN A 248 -6.53 3.48 -18.15
C GLN A 248 -5.05 3.76 -17.89
N ARG A 249 -4.31 4.13 -18.94
CA ARG A 249 -2.89 4.48 -18.84
C ARG A 249 -2.65 5.70 -17.99
N GLU A 250 -3.53 6.71 -18.07
CA GLU A 250 -3.50 7.89 -17.20
C GLU A 250 -3.63 7.51 -15.73
N LYS A 251 -4.59 6.63 -15.37
CA LYS A 251 -4.71 6.08 -14.00
C LYS A 251 -3.44 5.35 -13.58
N ASP A 252 -2.91 4.47 -14.42
CA ASP A 252 -1.70 3.71 -14.12
C ASP A 252 -0.52 4.63 -13.83
N ILE A 253 -0.36 5.71 -14.59
CA ILE A 253 0.68 6.72 -14.37
C ILE A 253 0.42 7.49 -13.07
N ARG A 254 -0.80 8.01 -12.89
CA ARG A 254 -1.21 8.82 -11.73
C ARG A 254 -0.96 8.10 -10.41
N TYR A 255 -1.34 6.82 -10.35
CA TYR A 255 -1.29 6.01 -9.15
C TYR A 255 -0.04 5.11 -9.07
N SER A 256 0.86 5.15 -10.06
CA SER A 256 2.14 4.43 -9.97
C SER A 256 3.05 4.99 -8.89
N SER A 257 3.89 4.12 -8.33
CA SER A 257 4.85 4.51 -7.30
C SER A 257 5.94 5.41 -7.88
N ARG A 258 6.24 6.51 -7.18
CA ARG A 258 7.38 7.39 -7.47
C ARG A 258 8.70 6.83 -6.91
N THR A 259 8.85 5.50 -6.90
CA THR A 259 9.96 4.78 -6.26
C THR A 259 11.31 5.35 -6.67
N ARG A 260 11.52 5.61 -7.96
CA ARG A 260 12.79 6.15 -8.48
C ARG A 260 13.15 7.49 -7.84
N MET A 261 12.21 8.43 -7.76
CA MET A 261 12.43 9.74 -7.15
C MET A 261 12.85 9.60 -5.68
N ASN A 262 12.15 8.75 -4.94
CA ASN A 262 12.44 8.50 -3.52
C ASN A 262 13.82 7.84 -3.34
N THR A 263 14.14 6.83 -4.15
CA THR A 263 15.43 6.13 -4.08
C THR A 263 16.59 7.03 -4.51
N ASP A 264 16.39 7.90 -5.52
CA ASP A 264 17.42 8.82 -6.00
C ASP A 264 17.67 9.94 -4.98
N MET A 265 16.62 10.43 -4.31
CA MET A 265 16.74 11.38 -3.19
C MET A 265 17.53 10.76 -2.03
N ASN A 266 17.19 9.53 -1.62
CA ASN A 266 17.92 8.83 -0.57
C ASN A 266 19.40 8.63 -0.93
N LYS A 267 19.70 8.19 -2.16
CA LYS A 267 21.09 8.09 -2.65
C LYS A 267 21.83 9.42 -2.60
N ARG A 268 21.14 10.53 -2.91
CA ARG A 268 21.72 11.88 -2.84
C ARG A 268 22.01 12.29 -1.39
N ILE A 269 21.09 12.02 -0.47
CA ILE A 269 21.27 12.28 0.96
C ILE A 269 22.47 11.49 1.50
N GLU A 270 22.58 10.20 1.17
CA GLU A 270 23.73 9.38 1.58
C GLU A 270 25.05 9.87 0.98
N ALA A 271 25.05 10.32 -0.27
CA ALA A 271 26.24 10.90 -0.90
C ALA A 271 26.68 12.19 -0.21
N LEU A 272 25.71 13.04 0.20
CA LEU A 272 25.95 14.25 0.96
C LEU A 272 26.46 13.94 2.37
N GLU A 273 25.88 12.96 3.06
CA GLU A 273 26.34 12.52 4.37
C GLU A 273 27.79 12.00 4.32
N ALA A 274 28.10 11.15 3.35
CA ALA A 274 29.46 10.64 3.16
C ALA A 274 30.44 11.79 2.84
N ALA A 275 30.01 12.79 2.08
CA ALA A 275 30.81 13.99 1.81
C ALA A 275 31.02 14.84 3.07
N ALA A 276 29.98 15.02 3.89
CA ALA A 276 30.04 15.74 5.16
C ALA A 276 31.02 15.04 6.13
N GLN A 277 30.94 13.71 6.28
CA GLN A 277 31.89 12.95 7.11
C GLN A 277 33.35 13.12 6.67
N ARG A 278 33.61 13.10 5.35
CA ARG A 278 34.95 13.36 4.80
C ARG A 278 35.41 14.81 5.04
N LEU A 279 34.49 15.76 5.05
CA LEU A 279 34.77 17.16 5.33
C LEU A 279 35.06 17.39 6.81
N PHE A 280 34.32 16.74 7.73
CA PHE A 280 34.56 16.82 9.17
C PHE A 280 35.99 16.45 9.55
N ALA A 281 36.54 15.41 8.91
CA ALA A 281 37.91 14.97 9.12
C ALA A 281 38.98 16.01 8.67
N LYS A 282 38.59 17.05 7.93
CA LYS A 282 39.47 18.10 7.40
C LYS A 282 39.25 19.47 8.05
N LEU A 283 38.21 19.62 8.88
CA LEU A 283 37.91 20.90 9.51
C LEU A 283 38.94 21.24 10.60
N PRO A 284 39.42 22.50 10.68
CA PRO A 284 40.27 22.95 11.77
C PRO A 284 39.56 22.83 13.14
N PRO A 285 40.31 22.71 14.26
CA PRO A 285 39.74 22.56 15.60
C PRO A 285 38.81 23.69 16.03
N GLU A 286 38.97 24.89 15.47
CA GLU A 286 38.11 26.06 15.77
C GLU A 286 36.63 25.86 15.40
N PHE A 287 36.31 24.94 14.50
CA PHE A 287 34.94 24.60 14.12
C PHE A 287 34.33 23.48 14.99
N ALA A 288 35.04 22.97 16.00
CA ALA A 288 34.59 21.80 16.77
C ALA A 288 33.22 22.00 17.44
N ASP A 289 32.94 23.22 17.90
CA ASP A 289 31.71 23.62 18.59
C ASP A 289 30.71 24.36 17.68
N ASP A 290 30.91 24.32 16.36
CA ASP A 290 30.01 24.96 15.41
C ASP A 290 28.61 24.28 15.43
N PRO A 291 27.52 25.06 15.51
CA PRO A 291 26.17 24.51 15.62
C PRO A 291 25.73 23.73 14.37
N ASP A 292 26.15 24.13 13.18
CA ASP A 292 25.85 23.42 11.94
C ASP A 292 26.66 22.11 11.86
N LEU A 293 27.90 22.11 12.36
CA LEU A 293 28.69 20.88 12.50
C LEU A 293 28.04 19.89 13.49
N ALA A 294 27.52 20.39 14.62
CA ALA A 294 26.80 19.57 15.59
C ALA A 294 25.53 18.96 14.98
N LEU A 295 24.75 19.74 14.22
CA LEU A 295 23.56 19.28 13.51
C LEU A 295 23.89 18.18 12.49
N LEU A 296 24.90 18.40 11.65
CA LEU A 296 25.28 17.42 10.62
C LEU A 296 25.90 16.15 11.22
N LYS A 297 26.60 16.23 12.37
CA LYS A 297 27.08 15.04 13.11
C LYS A 297 25.95 14.28 13.80
N ALA A 298 24.89 14.97 14.22
CA ALA A 298 23.72 14.34 14.83
C ALA A 298 22.87 13.57 13.81
N TYR A 299 22.96 13.92 12.52
CA TYR A 299 22.34 13.16 11.45
C TYR A 299 23.00 11.77 11.34
N ARG A 300 22.28 10.73 11.74
CA ARG A 300 22.77 9.35 11.72
C ARG A 300 22.52 8.70 10.36
N SER A 301 23.53 7.99 9.85
CA SER A 301 23.39 7.12 8.68
C SER A 301 22.26 6.11 8.92
N GLN A 302 21.24 6.16 8.07
CA GLN A 302 20.17 5.18 8.10
C GLN A 302 20.68 3.82 7.60
N GLY A 303 20.07 2.74 8.09
CA GLY A 303 20.44 1.36 7.75
C GLY A 303 20.28 1.07 6.25
N PRO A 304 21.04 0.09 5.72
CA PRO A 304 20.95 -0.30 4.32
C PRO A 304 19.60 -0.95 4.02
N VAL A 305 19.10 -0.75 2.80
CA VAL A 305 17.77 -1.22 2.39
C VAL A 305 17.86 -2.11 1.16
N THR A 306 17.22 -3.26 1.22
CA THR A 306 16.90 -4.07 0.05
C THR A 306 15.41 -3.95 -0.22
N ILE A 307 15.01 -3.52 -1.42
CA ILE A 307 13.61 -3.48 -1.85
C ILE A 307 13.39 -4.63 -2.82
N LEU A 308 12.55 -5.61 -2.48
CA LEU A 308 11.98 -6.52 -3.45
C LEU A 308 10.70 -5.89 -3.99
N HIS A 309 10.72 -5.51 -5.26
CA HIS A 309 9.63 -4.84 -5.94
C HIS A 309 8.72 -5.87 -6.62
N LEU A 310 7.50 -6.00 -6.12
CA LEU A 310 6.44 -6.84 -6.65
C LEU A 310 5.41 -5.92 -7.31
N ILE A 311 5.26 -6.05 -8.63
CA ILE A 311 4.38 -5.18 -9.42
C ILE A 311 3.31 -6.05 -10.03
N ASN A 312 2.05 -5.74 -9.76
CA ASN A 312 0.94 -6.32 -10.50
C ASN A 312 1.02 -5.84 -11.96
N ARG A 313 1.61 -6.67 -12.82
CA ARG A 313 1.63 -6.46 -14.27
C ARG A 313 0.35 -7.03 -14.80
N GLY A 314 -0.69 -6.21 -14.76
CA GLY A 314 -2.03 -6.56 -15.19
C GLY A 314 -2.08 -7.29 -16.53
N GLU A 315 -3.10 -8.11 -16.71
CA GLU A 315 -3.33 -8.88 -17.92
C GLU A 315 -3.89 -8.00 -19.06
N ASP A 316 -3.74 -8.42 -20.31
CA ASP A 316 -4.15 -7.67 -21.51
C ASP A 316 -5.65 -7.29 -21.56
N TYR A 317 -6.48 -7.91 -20.71
CA TYR A 317 -7.92 -7.68 -20.64
C TYR A 317 -8.35 -6.68 -19.54
N GLU A 318 -7.42 -6.10 -18.78
CA GLU A 318 -7.76 -5.07 -17.78
C GLU A 318 -8.37 -3.82 -18.44
N SER A 319 -9.48 -3.33 -17.88
CA SER A 319 -10.21 -2.15 -18.37
C SER A 319 -10.13 -0.99 -17.37
N GLN A 320 -10.69 0.17 -17.74
CA GLN A 320 -10.73 1.36 -16.88
C GLN A 320 -11.31 1.14 -15.48
N GLY A 321 -12.15 0.11 -15.31
CA GLY A 321 -12.82 -0.21 -14.05
C GLY A 321 -12.07 -1.22 -13.17
N LYS A 322 -10.82 -1.57 -13.49
CA LYS A 322 -10.08 -2.63 -12.77
C LYS A 322 -9.93 -2.39 -11.27
N ASP A 323 -9.93 -1.13 -10.83
CA ASP A 323 -9.89 -0.71 -9.44
C ASP A 323 -11.24 -0.89 -8.70
N TYR A 324 -12.34 -1.08 -9.44
CA TYR A 324 -13.69 -1.30 -8.92
C TYR A 324 -14.30 -2.64 -9.34
N GLU A 325 -13.49 -3.55 -9.87
CA GLU A 325 -13.96 -4.84 -10.37
C GLU A 325 -13.70 -5.98 -9.36
N PHE A 326 -14.66 -6.20 -8.48
CA PHE A 326 -14.59 -7.14 -7.36
C PHE A 326 -15.26 -8.51 -7.63
N SER A 327 -15.44 -8.93 -8.89
CA SER A 327 -15.95 -10.30 -9.10
C SER A 327 -15.01 -11.34 -8.48
N ARG A 328 -15.61 -12.44 -7.99
CA ARG A 328 -14.88 -13.55 -7.35
C ARG A 328 -13.71 -14.03 -8.20
N MET A 329 -13.94 -14.21 -9.49
CA MET A 329 -12.92 -14.68 -10.43
C MET A 329 -11.73 -13.73 -10.53
N THR A 330 -11.99 -12.42 -10.56
CA THR A 330 -10.93 -11.39 -10.64
C THR A 330 -10.15 -11.31 -9.32
N VAL A 331 -10.83 -11.35 -8.18
CA VAL A 331 -10.20 -11.37 -6.85
C VAL A 331 -9.29 -12.59 -6.68
N GLU A 332 -9.78 -13.79 -6.99
CA GLU A 332 -8.96 -15.02 -6.91
C GLU A 332 -7.80 -14.99 -7.92
N GLY A 333 -8.02 -14.46 -9.13
CA GLY A 333 -6.97 -14.31 -10.14
C GLY A 333 -5.84 -13.40 -9.67
N HIS A 334 -6.16 -12.22 -9.12
CA HIS A 334 -5.16 -11.32 -8.54
C HIS A 334 -4.44 -11.95 -7.36
N TRP A 335 -5.18 -12.62 -6.47
CA TRP A 335 -4.59 -13.33 -5.34
C TRP A 335 -3.57 -14.37 -5.81
N GLN A 336 -3.93 -15.20 -6.79
CA GLN A 336 -3.03 -16.21 -7.32
C GLN A 336 -1.80 -15.59 -8.02
N ALA A 337 -1.99 -14.53 -8.82
CA ALA A 337 -0.89 -13.81 -9.46
C ALA A 337 0.12 -13.26 -8.44
N GLY A 338 -0.37 -12.68 -7.32
CA GLY A 338 0.48 -12.18 -6.24
C GLY A 338 1.30 -13.27 -5.56
N ARG A 339 0.71 -14.44 -5.32
CA ARG A 339 1.44 -15.60 -4.80
C ARG A 339 2.54 -16.03 -5.76
N GLU A 340 2.23 -16.16 -7.04
CA GLU A 340 3.16 -16.64 -8.05
C GLU A 340 4.35 -15.70 -8.25
N ASP A 341 4.15 -14.39 -8.24
CA ASP A 341 5.22 -13.40 -8.36
C ASP A 341 6.24 -13.51 -7.21
N VAL A 342 5.78 -13.77 -5.99
CA VAL A 342 6.67 -14.03 -4.84
C VAL A 342 7.46 -15.32 -5.06
N LEU A 343 6.79 -16.41 -5.44
CA LEU A 343 7.44 -17.69 -5.68
C LEU A 343 8.48 -17.62 -6.81
N ARG A 344 8.16 -16.92 -7.91
CA ARG A 344 9.10 -16.64 -9.02
C ARG A 344 10.29 -15.81 -8.53
N SER A 345 10.03 -14.75 -7.79
CA SER A 345 11.08 -13.89 -7.22
C SER A 345 12.03 -14.66 -6.32
N PHE A 346 11.51 -15.52 -5.44
CA PHE A 346 12.32 -16.35 -4.54
C PHE A 346 13.04 -17.51 -5.25
N ALA A 347 12.49 -18.01 -6.36
CA ALA A 347 13.15 -19.00 -7.19
C ALA A 347 14.36 -18.42 -7.96
N SER A 348 14.35 -17.10 -8.23
CA SER A 348 15.37 -16.39 -8.99
C SER A 348 16.78 -16.58 -8.42
N PRO A 349 17.79 -16.89 -9.26
CA PRO A 349 19.19 -16.93 -8.82
C PRO A 349 19.66 -15.62 -8.20
N ARG A 350 19.11 -14.47 -8.63
CA ARG A 350 19.44 -13.15 -8.08
C ARG A 350 18.96 -12.98 -6.65
N TRP A 351 17.84 -13.59 -6.28
CA TRP A 351 17.37 -13.61 -4.89
C TRP A 351 18.19 -14.58 -4.05
N LYS A 352 18.38 -15.82 -4.53
CA LYS A 352 19.12 -16.87 -3.80
C LYS A 352 20.58 -16.51 -3.53
N LYS A 353 21.20 -15.73 -4.42
CA LYS A 353 22.59 -15.26 -4.30
C LYS A 353 22.68 -13.80 -3.87
N ARG A 354 21.60 -13.20 -3.35
CA ARG A 354 21.64 -11.78 -2.98
C ARG A 354 22.60 -11.59 -1.82
N GLU A 355 23.46 -10.58 -1.95
CA GLU A 355 24.25 -10.06 -0.84
C GLU A 355 23.44 -8.96 -0.14
N ARG A 356 23.57 -8.89 1.17
CA ARG A 356 22.93 -7.82 1.95
C ARG A 356 23.75 -6.53 1.77
N PRO A 357 23.13 -5.43 1.35
CA PRO A 357 23.86 -4.18 1.23
C PRO A 357 24.39 -3.76 2.60
N THR A 358 25.61 -3.25 2.65
CA THR A 358 26.19 -2.64 3.86
C THR A 358 25.86 -1.15 3.96
N ARG A 359 25.50 -0.51 2.84
CA ARG A 359 25.03 0.87 2.70
C ARG A 359 24.08 0.98 1.52
N GLY A 360 23.23 1.99 1.52
CA GLY A 360 22.40 2.34 0.37
C GLY A 360 21.14 1.52 0.20
N ILE A 361 20.42 1.88 -0.86
CA ILE A 361 19.18 1.22 -1.28
C ILE A 361 19.45 0.40 -2.55
N VAL A 362 19.18 -0.90 -2.48
CA VAL A 362 19.21 -1.83 -3.62
C VAL A 362 17.79 -2.26 -3.95
N THR A 363 17.38 -2.12 -5.21
CA THR A 363 16.05 -2.57 -5.67
C THR A 363 16.20 -3.81 -6.55
N LEU A 364 15.44 -4.85 -6.22
CA LEU A 364 15.31 -6.10 -6.96
C LEU A 364 13.91 -6.15 -7.57
N ASP A 365 13.85 -6.08 -8.91
CA ASP A 365 12.65 -6.37 -9.70
C ASP A 365 12.93 -7.70 -10.42
N LEU A 366 12.30 -8.78 -9.96
CA LEU A 366 12.66 -10.18 -10.30
C LEU A 366 11.49 -11.02 -10.80
N ALA A 367 10.26 -10.53 -10.64
CA ALA A 367 9.05 -11.23 -11.03
C ALA A 367 8.81 -11.15 -12.54
#